data_AF-A0A849B2A2-F1
#
_entry.id   AF-A0A849B2A2-F1
#
_cell.length_a   1.000
_cell.length_b   1.000
_cell.length_c   1.000
_cell.angle_alpha   90.00
_cell.angle_beta   90.00
_cell.angle_gamma   90.00
#
_symmetry.space_group_name_H-M   'P 1'
#
loop_
_entity.id
_entity.type
_entity.pdbx_description
1 polymer ?
#
loop_
_entity_poly.entity_id
_entity_poly.type
_entity_poly.pdbx_seq_one_letter_code
_entity_poly.pdbx_strand_id
1 'polypeptide(L)'
;MIDQKVTNREILKFFGCSPEKILESLKEIYKMTWEQVLLLAVYSRQQFIEQEKNWSLPIESPKNFSNKIKLINILFHRTEQNYELLSDKVLEKIENYEDIHSITSFLMKIQESRDAQLSDLAKNLLNEISTNYISFTSKDSHNNKHPYSYYSMCKILNYSLPIFRDLIDLNLSIESVNETFLAAIKSTITGDRAIKTDYGFNDSPLHNFYKKIRESQSIEEIINIIIDNEEFKIDNNIISNGVYGIYSKYLGDWMNHIYCKLKKDKYSFNRNKNNTLNMIIKIDNENDEQNNRVIRINELNLQNILSLGMIDHLLNALKNRILKTNFIGNNFDPNSLNDVVNWYRKSKTILCPDIDDCPCLVASVLEFDFRNKIGTFDKDYGISIPINKKTWFAKDGYLIVTGLIRRFLFKSGSFENLYRLDKYYPDFLEDINEYINILYINNDKNFILNESLEDLKNLENNMMKVWANLTFSSPLDEKSKEYKALINRFKRLPIYLKEEKKVANAEDVSFRSKKNIWNLDGIIWRQKLNSQKIGYPIDSPFPFPLWANFDSVDKKRIRIFKIIEQVDTKLTVELPLKLT
;
A
#
# COMPACT_ATOMS: atom_id res chain seq x y z
N MET A 1 -2.21 -33.65 -1.85
CA MET A 1 -1.21 -33.89 -0.78
C MET A 1 -0.04 -34.61 -1.42
N ILE A 2 1.09 -33.92 -1.60
CA ILE A 2 2.34 -34.54 -2.04
C ILE A 2 3.07 -34.92 -0.76
N ASP A 3 3.13 -36.21 -0.44
CA ASP A 3 3.96 -36.73 0.64
C ASP A 3 5.43 -36.48 0.29
N GLN A 4 6.02 -35.40 0.80
CA GLN A 4 7.46 -35.15 0.67
C GLN A 4 8.19 -36.11 1.61
N LYS A 5 8.81 -37.17 1.06
CA LYS A 5 9.74 -38.05 1.79
C LYS A 5 11.08 -37.37 2.10
N VAL A 6 11.36 -36.24 1.47
CA VAL A 6 12.59 -35.45 1.62
C VAL A 6 12.43 -34.42 2.73
N THR A 7 13.39 -34.37 3.64
CA THR A 7 13.40 -33.43 4.76
C THR A 7 13.80 -32.02 4.32
N ASN A 8 13.31 -30.97 5.00
CA ASN A 8 13.75 -29.59 4.74
C ASN A 8 15.25 -29.37 4.86
N ARG A 9 15.93 -30.19 5.68
CA ARG A 9 17.41 -30.17 5.79
C ARG A 9 18.08 -30.62 4.50
N GLU A 10 17.55 -31.63 3.84
CA GLU A 10 18.04 -32.11 2.55
C GLU A 10 17.77 -31.09 1.46
N ILE A 11 16.57 -30.50 1.41
CA ILE A 11 16.24 -29.42 0.47
C ILE A 11 17.22 -28.24 0.62
N LEU A 12 17.48 -27.80 1.86
CA LEU A 12 18.46 -26.73 2.14
C LEU A 12 19.87 -27.09 1.68
N LYS A 13 20.28 -28.35 1.84
CA LYS A 13 21.62 -28.81 1.44
C LYS A 13 21.80 -28.69 -0.09
N PHE A 14 20.81 -29.11 -0.86
CA PHE A 14 20.89 -29.11 -2.33
C PHE A 14 20.66 -27.74 -2.95
N PHE A 15 19.73 -26.95 -2.42
CA PHE A 15 19.27 -25.73 -3.08
C PHE A 15 19.65 -24.44 -2.35
N GLY A 16 20.23 -24.52 -1.13
CA GLY A 16 20.58 -23.35 -0.32
C GLY A 16 19.38 -22.61 0.28
N CYS A 17 18.15 -23.01 -0.05
CA CYS A 17 16.89 -22.44 0.44
C CYS A 17 15.84 -23.54 0.69
N SER A 18 14.79 -23.23 1.46
CA SER A 18 13.64 -24.13 1.65
C SER A 18 12.31 -23.37 1.62
N PRO A 19 11.20 -24.06 1.31
CA PRO A 19 9.85 -23.48 1.35
C PRO A 19 9.52 -22.83 2.70
N GLU A 20 9.92 -23.45 3.81
CA GLU A 20 9.65 -22.92 5.16
C GLU A 20 10.33 -21.57 5.41
N LYS A 21 11.64 -21.44 5.09
CA LYS A 21 12.39 -20.19 5.29
C LYS A 21 11.86 -19.07 4.39
N ILE A 22 11.46 -19.43 3.16
CA ILE A 22 10.83 -18.49 2.24
C ILE A 22 9.50 -18.04 2.81
N LEU A 23 8.65 -18.97 3.26
CA LEU A 23 7.35 -18.65 3.84
C LEU A 23 7.47 -17.72 5.06
N GLU A 24 8.44 -17.93 5.94
CA GLU A 24 8.71 -17.01 7.06
C GLU A 24 8.99 -15.58 6.58
N SER A 25 9.82 -15.43 5.55
CA SER A 25 10.16 -14.14 4.97
C SER A 25 8.96 -13.48 4.29
N LEU A 26 8.16 -14.27 3.55
CA LEU A 26 6.92 -13.80 2.93
C LEU A 26 5.91 -13.30 3.98
N LYS A 27 5.74 -14.03 5.09
CA LYS A 27 4.83 -13.64 6.18
C LYS A 27 5.21 -12.32 6.85
N GLU A 28 6.51 -12.07 7.01
CA GLU A 28 7.00 -10.81 7.59
C GLU A 28 6.68 -9.61 6.70
N ILE A 29 6.93 -9.73 5.39
CA ILE A 29 6.61 -8.66 4.42
C ILE A 29 5.10 -8.51 4.23
N TYR A 30 4.35 -9.61 4.26
CA TYR A 30 2.89 -9.59 4.26
C TYR A 30 2.35 -8.76 5.44
N LYS A 31 2.86 -9.04 6.64
CA LYS A 31 2.53 -8.29 7.85
C LYS A 31 2.94 -6.82 7.75
N MET A 32 4.16 -6.53 7.27
CA MET A 32 4.62 -5.17 7.02
C MET A 32 3.65 -4.41 6.11
N THR A 33 3.19 -5.06 5.03
CA THR A 33 2.27 -4.44 4.06
C THR A 33 0.93 -4.11 4.71
N TRP A 34 0.37 -5.04 5.50
CA TRP A 34 -0.81 -4.80 6.32
C TRP A 34 -0.62 -3.63 7.28
N GLU A 35 0.49 -3.60 8.03
CA GLU A 35 0.79 -2.52 8.97
C GLU A 35 0.85 -1.16 8.27
N GLN A 36 1.51 -1.07 7.11
CA GLN A 36 1.62 0.19 6.37
C GLN A 36 0.25 0.70 5.90
N VAL A 37 -0.62 -0.19 5.39
CA VAL A 37 -1.96 0.19 4.92
C VAL A 37 -2.87 0.54 6.10
N LEU A 38 -2.84 -0.24 7.17
CA LEU A 38 -3.64 0.05 8.38
C LEU A 38 -3.18 1.32 9.08
N LEU A 39 -1.87 1.60 9.12
CA LEU A 39 -1.36 2.84 9.69
C LEU A 39 -1.87 4.05 8.92
N LEU A 40 -1.84 4.01 7.59
CA LEU A 40 -2.46 5.03 6.73
C LEU A 40 -3.98 5.13 6.99
N ALA A 41 -4.68 4.00 7.08
CA ALA A 41 -6.14 3.96 7.28
C ALA A 41 -6.58 4.60 8.61
N VAL A 42 -5.90 4.25 9.71
CA VAL A 42 -6.20 4.77 11.04
C VAL A 42 -5.74 6.22 11.16
N TYR A 43 -4.57 6.57 10.63
CA TYR A 43 -4.06 7.95 10.65
C TYR A 43 -5.00 8.92 9.93
N SER A 44 -5.51 8.54 8.76
CA SER A 44 -6.43 9.38 7.97
C SER A 44 -7.72 9.67 8.74
N ARG A 45 -8.21 8.68 9.50
CA ARG A 45 -9.43 8.79 10.32
C ARG A 45 -9.23 9.62 11.58
N GLN A 46 -8.04 9.54 12.19
CA GLN A 46 -7.70 10.40 13.34
C GLN A 46 -7.73 11.89 13.00
N GLN A 47 -7.58 12.29 11.73
CA GLN A 47 -7.67 13.70 11.33
C GLN A 47 -9.09 14.28 11.47
N PHE A 48 -10.11 13.43 11.58
CA PHE A 48 -11.49 13.86 11.86
C PHE A 48 -11.79 14.08 13.35
N ILE A 49 -10.87 13.67 14.24
CA ILE A 49 -11.01 13.84 15.69
C ILE A 49 -10.39 15.18 16.08
N GLU A 50 -11.00 15.96 16.98
CA GLU A 50 -10.39 17.20 17.48
C GLU A 50 -9.07 16.91 18.23
N GLN A 51 -7.92 17.23 17.61
CA GLN A 51 -6.59 16.92 18.14
C GLN A 51 -6.03 18.03 19.06
N GLU A 52 -6.45 19.28 18.85
CA GLU A 52 -5.90 20.49 19.51
C GLU A 52 -6.01 20.48 21.03
N LYS A 53 -7.14 19.99 21.54
CA LYS A 53 -7.42 19.99 22.98
C LYS A 53 -6.68 18.90 23.75
N ASN A 54 -6.11 17.91 23.06
CA ASN A 54 -5.67 16.65 23.67
C ASN A 54 -4.18 16.32 23.39
N TRP A 55 -3.66 16.61 22.20
CA TRP A 55 -2.34 16.12 21.75
C TRP A 55 -1.27 17.20 21.53
N SER A 56 -1.61 18.48 21.73
CA SER A 56 -0.70 19.63 21.68
C SER A 56 -0.04 19.91 20.31
N LEU A 57 -0.40 19.18 19.25
CA LEU A 57 0.14 19.35 17.88
C LEU A 57 -0.92 19.01 16.81
N PRO A 58 -1.91 19.88 16.54
CA PRO A 58 -2.77 19.69 15.38
C PRO A 58 -1.97 19.84 14.08
N ILE A 59 -2.06 18.85 13.19
CA ILE A 59 -1.54 19.02 11.82
C ILE A 59 -2.48 19.92 11.02
N GLU A 60 -3.79 19.82 11.23
CA GLU A 60 -4.79 20.83 10.83
C GLU A 60 -6.13 20.60 11.57
N SER A 61 -7.11 21.49 11.34
CA SER A 61 -8.45 21.31 11.89
C SER A 61 -9.24 20.22 11.13
N PRO A 62 -10.11 19.44 11.79
CA PRO A 62 -10.95 18.44 11.13
C PRO A 62 -11.78 19.00 9.97
N LYS A 63 -12.23 20.26 10.09
CA LYS A 63 -12.99 20.95 9.03
C LYS A 63 -12.14 21.22 7.79
N ASN A 64 -10.90 21.71 7.96
CA ASN A 64 -9.99 21.93 6.84
C ASN A 64 -9.64 20.60 6.16
N PHE A 65 -9.33 19.56 6.96
CA PHE A 65 -9.04 18.22 6.45
C PHE A 65 -10.23 17.69 5.63
N SER A 66 -11.44 17.72 6.19
CA SER A 66 -12.66 17.26 5.52
C SER A 66 -12.88 17.97 4.17
N ASN A 67 -12.75 19.31 4.13
CA ASN A 67 -12.95 20.06 2.89
C ASN A 67 -11.87 19.75 1.83
N LYS A 68 -10.61 19.51 2.23
CA LYS A 68 -9.56 19.06 1.31
C LYS A 68 -9.84 17.66 0.76
N ILE A 69 -10.27 16.72 1.60
CA ILE A 69 -10.65 15.36 1.17
C ILE A 69 -11.84 15.41 0.20
N LYS A 70 -12.86 16.24 0.46
CA LYS A 70 -13.98 16.45 -0.46
C LYS A 70 -13.51 16.95 -1.82
N LEU A 71 -12.64 17.96 -1.85
CA LEU A 71 -12.10 18.49 -3.10
C LEU A 71 -11.31 17.41 -3.89
N ILE A 72 -10.47 16.65 -3.20
CA ILE A 72 -9.69 15.56 -3.82
C ILE A 72 -10.61 14.46 -4.35
N ASN A 73 -11.68 14.13 -3.64
CA ASN A 73 -12.70 13.22 -4.14
C ASN A 73 -13.32 13.72 -5.44
N ILE A 74 -13.75 14.99 -5.50
CA ILE A 74 -14.30 15.58 -6.73
C ILE A 74 -13.30 15.47 -7.89
N LEU A 75 -12.01 15.69 -7.63
CA LEU A 75 -10.95 15.62 -8.63
C LEU A 75 -10.66 14.21 -9.14
N PHE A 76 -10.84 13.17 -8.31
CA PHE A 76 -10.33 11.80 -8.58
C PHE A 76 -11.38 10.68 -8.49
N HIS A 77 -12.63 11.01 -8.27
CA HIS A 77 -13.76 10.07 -8.30
C HIS A 77 -14.37 9.93 -9.71
N ARG A 78 -14.14 10.92 -10.60
CA ARG A 78 -14.60 10.87 -12.00
C ARG A 78 -13.61 10.07 -12.86
N THR A 79 -14.13 9.09 -13.60
CA THR A 79 -13.40 8.20 -14.52
C THR A 79 -12.93 8.86 -15.81
N GLU A 80 -13.08 10.18 -15.95
CA GLU A 80 -12.68 10.90 -17.16
C GLU A 80 -11.18 11.24 -17.09
N GLN A 81 -10.40 10.64 -17.99
CA GLN A 81 -8.95 10.86 -18.14
C GLN A 81 -8.59 12.33 -18.48
N ASN A 82 -9.57 13.16 -18.84
CA ASN A 82 -9.39 14.54 -19.33
C ASN A 82 -8.91 15.55 -18.26
N TYR A 83 -8.86 15.16 -16.98
CA TYR A 83 -8.56 16.09 -15.87
C TYR A 83 -7.11 16.01 -15.37
N GLU A 84 -6.25 15.15 -15.91
CA GLU A 84 -5.02 14.74 -15.21
C GLU A 84 -4.10 15.91 -14.82
N LEU A 85 -3.82 16.84 -15.75
CA LEU A 85 -2.95 17.98 -15.51
C LEU A 85 -3.56 19.02 -14.55
N LEU A 86 -4.86 19.28 -14.67
CA LEU A 86 -5.57 20.22 -13.81
C LEU A 86 -5.65 19.68 -12.38
N SER A 87 -6.11 18.43 -12.23
CA SER A 87 -6.23 17.75 -10.95
C SER A 87 -4.88 17.58 -10.27
N ASP A 88 -3.81 17.34 -11.03
CA ASP A 88 -2.44 17.35 -10.55
C ASP A 88 -2.03 18.68 -9.93
N LYS A 89 -2.34 19.79 -10.59
CA LYS A 89 -1.98 21.13 -10.14
C LYS A 89 -2.78 21.56 -8.92
N VAL A 90 -4.05 21.22 -8.86
CA VAL A 90 -4.88 21.47 -7.67
C VAL A 90 -4.40 20.61 -6.50
N LEU A 91 -4.10 19.33 -6.72
CA LEU A 91 -3.52 18.46 -5.69
C LEU A 91 -2.19 19.03 -5.17
N GLU A 92 -1.28 19.46 -6.05
CA GLU A 92 -0.01 20.09 -5.67
C GLU A 92 -0.22 21.31 -4.75
N LYS A 93 -1.22 22.15 -5.03
CA LYS A 93 -1.58 23.29 -4.18
C LYS A 93 -2.09 22.86 -2.80
N ILE A 94 -2.89 21.80 -2.73
CA ILE A 94 -3.38 21.22 -1.47
C ILE A 94 -2.22 20.65 -0.64
N GLU A 95 -1.30 19.90 -1.28
CA GLU A 95 -0.10 19.34 -0.63
C GLU A 95 0.88 20.43 -0.14
N ASN A 96 0.82 21.61 -0.75
CA ASN A 96 1.56 22.80 -0.33
C ASN A 96 0.85 23.63 0.75
N TYR A 97 -0.32 23.18 1.25
CA TYR A 97 -1.11 23.86 2.28
C TYR A 97 -1.53 25.28 1.87
N GLU A 98 -1.71 25.49 0.57
CA GLU A 98 -2.33 26.71 0.06
C GLU A 98 -3.82 26.75 0.44
N ASP A 99 -4.39 27.97 0.53
CA ASP A 99 -5.81 28.15 0.81
C ASP A 99 -6.69 27.92 -0.43
N ILE A 100 -8.01 27.86 -0.20
CA ILE A 100 -8.99 27.73 -1.27
C ILE A 100 -9.00 28.94 -2.22
N HIS A 101 -8.60 30.13 -1.77
CA HIS A 101 -8.57 31.33 -2.60
C HIS A 101 -7.46 31.27 -3.66
N SER A 102 -6.30 30.72 -3.32
CA SER A 102 -5.21 30.46 -4.27
C SER A 102 -5.63 29.45 -5.34
N ILE A 103 -6.33 28.39 -4.95
CA ILE A 103 -6.84 27.38 -5.88
C ILE A 103 -7.92 27.97 -6.80
N THR A 104 -8.91 28.65 -6.25
CA THR A 104 -9.98 29.28 -7.04
C THR A 104 -9.44 30.36 -7.99
N SER A 105 -8.49 31.18 -7.54
CA SER A 105 -7.81 32.17 -8.40
C SER A 105 -7.03 31.50 -9.54
N PHE A 106 -6.39 30.37 -9.28
CA PHE A 106 -5.73 29.58 -10.31
C PHE A 106 -6.73 29.03 -11.35
N LEU A 107 -7.88 28.52 -10.90
CA LEU A 107 -8.93 28.02 -11.77
C LEU A 107 -9.57 29.13 -12.61
N MET A 108 -9.81 30.31 -12.03
CA MET A 108 -10.33 31.47 -12.77
C MET A 108 -9.39 31.89 -13.92
N LYS A 109 -8.07 31.84 -13.72
CA LYS A 109 -7.09 32.10 -14.78
C LYS A 109 -7.14 31.06 -15.91
N ILE A 110 -7.39 29.78 -15.58
CA ILE A 110 -7.54 28.71 -16.58
C ILE A 110 -8.88 28.82 -17.31
N GLN A 111 -9.93 29.24 -16.62
CA GLN A 111 -11.23 29.53 -17.23
C GLN A 111 -11.14 30.59 -18.33
N GLU A 112 -10.20 31.54 -18.25
CA GLU A 112 -9.93 32.55 -19.29
C GLU A 112 -9.00 32.05 -20.41
N SER A 113 -8.52 30.80 -20.35
CA SER A 113 -7.59 30.27 -21.34
C SER A 113 -8.28 30.00 -22.69
N ARG A 114 -7.49 30.05 -23.78
CA ARG A 114 -7.98 29.77 -25.15
C ARG A 114 -8.32 28.29 -25.37
N ASP A 115 -7.92 27.41 -24.46
CA ASP A 115 -8.25 26.00 -24.51
C ASP A 115 -9.66 25.80 -23.93
N ALA A 116 -10.64 25.62 -24.83
CA ALA A 116 -12.04 25.49 -24.46
C ALA A 116 -12.29 24.30 -23.50
N GLN A 117 -11.57 23.19 -23.69
CA GLN A 117 -11.73 22.01 -22.84
C GLN A 117 -11.21 22.31 -21.43
N LEU A 118 -9.99 22.82 -21.29
CA LEU A 118 -9.44 23.18 -19.98
C LEU A 118 -10.26 24.28 -19.29
N SER A 119 -10.76 25.26 -20.04
CA SER A 119 -11.66 26.30 -19.53
C SER A 119 -12.93 25.69 -18.93
N ASP A 120 -13.60 24.78 -19.64
CA ASP A 120 -14.86 24.20 -19.17
C ASP A 120 -14.65 23.26 -17.98
N LEU A 121 -13.53 22.53 -17.95
CA LEU A 121 -13.15 21.73 -16.78
C LEU A 121 -12.93 22.62 -15.54
N ALA A 122 -12.27 23.77 -15.70
CA ALA A 122 -12.07 24.73 -14.61
C ALA A 122 -13.39 25.35 -14.13
N LYS A 123 -14.31 25.72 -15.04
CA LYS A 123 -15.66 26.20 -14.69
C LYS A 123 -16.44 25.16 -13.90
N ASN A 124 -16.44 23.91 -14.36
CA ASN A 124 -17.12 22.81 -13.69
C ASN A 124 -16.57 22.60 -12.27
N LEU A 125 -15.24 22.61 -12.11
CA LEU A 125 -14.61 22.46 -10.80
C LEU A 125 -14.92 23.64 -9.87
N LEU A 126 -14.93 24.88 -10.38
CA LEU A 126 -15.35 26.06 -9.61
C LEU A 126 -16.82 25.94 -9.14
N ASN A 127 -17.70 25.47 -10.01
CA ASN A 127 -19.11 25.24 -9.67
C ASN A 127 -19.25 24.16 -8.59
N GLU A 128 -18.49 23.06 -8.69
CA GLU A 128 -18.46 22.00 -7.67
C GLU A 128 -17.95 22.51 -6.31
N ILE A 129 -16.88 23.32 -6.31
CA ILE A 129 -16.36 23.96 -5.08
C ILE A 129 -17.46 24.81 -4.42
N SER A 130 -18.17 25.62 -5.20
CA SER A 130 -19.23 26.50 -4.71
C SER A 130 -20.43 25.70 -4.20
N THR A 131 -20.91 24.73 -4.99
CA THR A 131 -22.13 23.94 -4.68
C THR A 131 -21.93 23.09 -3.42
N ASN A 132 -20.72 22.56 -3.22
CA ASN A 132 -20.37 21.74 -2.06
C ASN A 132 -19.83 22.55 -0.87
N TYR A 133 -19.84 23.89 -0.94
CA TYR A 133 -19.37 24.81 0.10
C TYR A 133 -17.95 24.50 0.60
N ILE A 134 -17.05 24.13 -0.31
CA ILE A 134 -15.67 23.75 0.03
C ILE A 134 -14.87 24.99 0.38
N SER A 135 -14.34 25.05 1.60
CA SER A 135 -13.50 26.16 2.06
C SER A 135 -12.48 25.71 3.10
N PHE A 136 -11.23 26.17 2.99
CA PHE A 136 -10.17 25.89 3.95
C PHE A 136 -9.09 26.98 3.89
N THR A 137 -8.41 27.18 5.02
CA THR A 137 -7.35 28.17 5.17
C THR A 137 -5.98 27.56 4.91
N SER A 138 -5.02 28.43 4.58
CA SER A 138 -3.62 28.07 4.45
C SER A 138 -3.00 27.76 5.82
N LYS A 139 -1.85 27.08 5.81
CA LYS A 139 -1.06 26.82 7.01
C LYS A 139 0.42 26.93 6.69
N ASP A 140 1.20 27.49 7.61
CA ASP A 140 2.64 27.53 7.48
C ASP A 140 3.23 26.12 7.41
N SER A 141 3.85 25.84 6.27
CA SER A 141 4.33 24.51 5.88
C SER A 141 5.56 24.02 6.68
N HIS A 142 6.13 24.87 7.53
CA HIS A 142 7.48 24.70 8.07
C HIS A 142 7.58 23.71 9.23
N ASN A 143 6.54 23.50 10.05
CA ASN A 143 6.68 22.73 11.29
C ASN A 143 5.76 21.52 11.46
N ASN A 144 4.63 21.39 10.75
CA ASN A 144 3.70 20.26 10.93
C ASN A 144 2.97 19.92 9.61
N LYS A 145 3.51 18.99 8.81
CA LYS A 145 2.83 18.40 7.64
C LYS A 145 2.43 16.97 7.92
N HIS A 146 1.32 16.53 7.30
CA HIS A 146 0.98 15.11 7.29
C HIS A 146 2.13 14.29 6.65
N PRO A 147 2.43 13.09 7.19
CA PRO A 147 3.42 12.20 6.62
C PRO A 147 2.92 11.45 5.38
N TYR A 148 1.61 11.48 5.11
CA TYR A 148 0.98 10.89 3.93
C TYR A 148 0.42 12.00 3.03
N SER A 149 0.40 11.75 1.72
CA SER A 149 -0.30 12.64 0.78
C SER A 149 -1.81 12.66 1.06
N TYR A 150 -2.45 13.79 0.81
CA TYR A 150 -3.90 13.87 0.88
C TYR A 150 -4.59 12.95 -0.12
N TYR A 151 -3.96 12.68 -1.27
CA TYR A 151 -4.47 11.69 -2.22
C TYR A 151 -4.54 10.29 -1.58
N SER A 152 -3.47 9.84 -0.92
CA SER A 152 -3.42 8.54 -0.25
C SER A 152 -4.43 8.45 0.89
N MET A 153 -4.53 9.52 1.70
CA MET A 153 -5.52 9.60 2.78
C MET A 153 -6.96 9.55 2.24
N CYS A 154 -7.22 10.24 1.13
CA CYS A 154 -8.51 10.22 0.45
C CYS A 154 -8.85 8.81 -0.09
N LYS A 155 -7.90 8.15 -0.76
CA LYS A 155 -8.13 6.82 -1.33
C LYS A 155 -8.40 5.76 -0.27
N ILE A 156 -7.65 5.74 0.84
CA ILE A 156 -7.89 4.76 1.92
C ILE A 156 -9.20 5.04 2.70
N LEU A 157 -9.68 6.27 2.69
CA LEU A 157 -10.96 6.62 3.31
C LEU A 157 -12.12 6.05 2.49
N ASN A 158 -12.12 6.25 1.17
CA ASN A 158 -13.27 5.91 0.33
C ASN A 158 -13.21 4.50 -0.24
N TYR A 159 -12.02 3.89 -0.36
CA TYR A 159 -11.84 2.58 -0.98
C TYR A 159 -11.19 1.55 -0.04
N SER A 160 -11.39 1.70 1.28
CA SER A 160 -10.81 0.78 2.28
C SER A 160 -11.19 -0.69 2.05
N LEU A 161 -12.46 -0.98 1.74
CA LEU A 161 -12.91 -2.37 1.56
C LEU A 161 -12.22 -3.08 0.38
N PRO A 162 -12.19 -2.53 -0.85
CA PRO A 162 -11.40 -3.10 -1.95
C PRO A 162 -9.91 -3.28 -1.60
N ILE A 163 -9.30 -2.29 -0.93
CA ILE A 163 -7.88 -2.36 -0.57
C ILE A 163 -7.62 -3.48 0.45
N PHE A 164 -8.48 -3.62 1.46
CA PHE A 164 -8.38 -4.71 2.42
C PHE A 164 -8.64 -6.07 1.76
N ARG A 165 -9.51 -6.14 0.76
CA ARG A 165 -9.73 -7.36 -0.01
C ARG A 165 -8.47 -7.79 -0.76
N ASP A 166 -7.82 -6.87 -1.48
CA ASP A 166 -6.56 -7.17 -2.19
C ASP A 166 -5.45 -7.65 -1.25
N LEU A 167 -5.43 -7.15 0.00
CA LEU A 167 -4.51 -7.62 1.04
C LEU A 167 -4.82 -9.04 1.52
N ILE A 168 -6.10 -9.41 1.62
CA ILE A 168 -6.53 -10.74 2.05
C ILE A 168 -6.29 -11.78 0.96
N ASP A 169 -6.46 -11.39 -0.32
CA ASP A 169 -6.39 -12.30 -1.47
C ASP A 169 -5.03 -13.00 -1.66
N LEU A 170 -3.96 -12.54 -1.00
CA LEU A 170 -2.68 -13.25 -1.01
C LEU A 170 -2.75 -14.53 -0.17
N ASN A 171 -2.66 -15.68 -0.84
CA ASN A 171 -2.51 -16.97 -0.19
C ASN A 171 -1.03 -17.24 0.14
N LEU A 172 -0.75 -17.47 1.42
CA LEU A 172 0.59 -17.79 1.96
C LEU A 172 0.59 -19.13 2.70
N SER A 173 -0.20 -20.11 2.25
CA SER A 173 -0.14 -21.46 2.80
C SER A 173 1.16 -22.16 2.38
N ILE A 174 1.60 -23.14 3.17
CA ILE A 174 2.81 -23.91 2.84
C ILE A 174 2.63 -24.70 1.55
N GLU A 175 1.40 -25.14 1.25
CA GLU A 175 1.04 -25.82 0.01
C GLU A 175 1.26 -24.90 -1.20
N SER A 176 0.75 -23.66 -1.17
CA SER A 176 0.94 -22.67 -2.24
C SER A 176 2.42 -22.31 -2.44
N VAL A 177 3.18 -22.18 -1.34
CA VAL A 177 4.63 -21.94 -1.42
C VAL A 177 5.34 -23.14 -2.04
N ASN A 178 5.00 -24.38 -1.66
CA ASN A 178 5.62 -25.58 -2.22
C ASN A 178 5.40 -25.71 -3.74
N GLU A 179 4.20 -25.41 -4.23
CA GLU A 179 3.90 -25.42 -5.67
C GLU A 179 4.77 -24.40 -6.43
N THR A 180 4.86 -23.19 -5.90
CA THR A 180 5.68 -22.12 -6.50
C THR A 180 7.18 -22.44 -6.39
N PHE A 181 7.61 -23.09 -5.32
CA PHE A 181 9.02 -23.41 -5.05
C PHE A 181 9.58 -24.41 -6.06
N LEU A 182 8.81 -25.44 -6.41
CA LEU A 182 9.19 -26.40 -7.46
C LEU A 182 9.38 -25.69 -8.80
N ALA A 183 8.43 -24.83 -9.19
CA ALA A 183 8.53 -24.05 -10.42
C ALA A 183 9.75 -23.11 -10.42
N ALA A 184 10.03 -22.47 -9.27
CA ALA A 184 11.16 -21.58 -9.11
C ALA A 184 12.51 -22.30 -9.23
N ILE A 185 12.66 -23.49 -8.64
CA ILE A 185 13.88 -24.31 -8.78
C ILE A 185 14.09 -24.69 -10.24
N LYS A 186 13.05 -25.17 -10.94
CA LYS A 186 13.14 -25.52 -12.36
C LYS A 186 13.57 -24.35 -13.23
N SER A 187 12.95 -23.18 -13.03
CA SER A 187 13.29 -21.95 -13.77
C SER A 187 14.72 -21.52 -13.46
N THR A 188 15.15 -21.60 -12.21
CA THR A 188 16.50 -21.16 -11.81
C THR A 188 17.60 -22.08 -12.35
N ILE A 189 17.40 -23.41 -12.32
CA ILE A 189 18.40 -24.36 -12.83
C ILE A 189 18.45 -24.34 -14.36
N THR A 190 17.30 -24.22 -15.03
CA THR A 190 17.23 -24.40 -16.50
C THR A 190 17.13 -23.11 -17.30
N GLY A 191 16.94 -21.96 -16.63
CA GLY A 191 16.87 -20.60 -17.20
C GLY A 191 15.63 -20.31 -18.05
N ASP A 192 14.95 -19.17 -17.81
CA ASP A 192 13.83 -18.69 -18.64
C ASP A 192 14.23 -18.36 -20.10
N ARG A 193 15.52 -18.05 -20.35
CA ARG A 193 16.06 -17.64 -21.66
C ARG A 193 16.88 -18.69 -22.40
N ALA A 194 17.20 -19.83 -21.79
CA ALA A 194 17.91 -20.92 -22.48
C ALA A 194 17.02 -21.69 -23.48
N ILE A 195 15.84 -21.14 -23.80
CA ILE A 195 14.82 -21.70 -24.71
C ILE A 195 14.87 -21.03 -26.09
N LYS A 196 15.65 -19.96 -26.30
CA LYS A 196 15.67 -19.23 -27.60
C LYS A 196 16.93 -19.39 -28.43
N THR A 197 17.84 -20.27 -28.03
CA THR A 197 18.94 -20.70 -28.91
C THR A 197 18.96 -22.22 -29.00
N ASP A 198 17.86 -22.77 -29.50
CA ASP A 198 17.80 -24.08 -30.16
C ASP A 198 18.55 -24.01 -31.50
N TYR A 199 19.85 -23.74 -31.44
CA TYR A 199 20.77 -23.92 -32.56
C TYR A 199 21.85 -24.93 -32.15
N GLY A 200 21.50 -26.22 -32.12
CA GLY A 200 22.45 -27.29 -32.47
C GLY A 200 22.73 -28.44 -31.50
N PHE A 201 22.15 -28.55 -30.31
CA PHE A 201 22.53 -29.60 -29.34
C PHE A 201 21.35 -30.31 -28.64
N ASN A 202 20.47 -30.93 -29.42
CA ASN A 202 19.28 -31.64 -28.90
C ASN A 202 19.60 -32.95 -28.14
N ASP A 203 20.84 -33.45 -28.22
CA ASP A 203 21.26 -34.73 -27.60
C ASP A 203 22.45 -34.61 -26.63
N SER A 204 22.85 -33.40 -26.22
CA SER A 204 23.96 -33.27 -25.26
C SER A 204 23.57 -33.78 -23.86
N PRO A 205 24.50 -34.37 -23.09
CA PRO A 205 24.27 -34.78 -21.70
C PRO A 205 23.67 -33.65 -20.83
N LEU A 206 24.14 -32.42 -21.03
CA LEU A 206 23.63 -31.23 -20.34
C LEU A 206 22.19 -30.87 -20.74
N HIS A 207 21.83 -31.02 -22.03
CA HIS A 207 20.46 -30.81 -22.50
C HIS A 207 19.50 -31.83 -21.89
N ASN A 208 19.88 -33.11 -21.89
CA ASN A 208 19.08 -34.18 -21.28
C ASN A 208 18.91 -33.98 -19.76
N PHE A 209 19.95 -33.51 -19.08
CA PHE A 209 19.89 -33.14 -17.67
C PHE A 209 18.84 -32.03 -17.41
N TYR A 210 18.90 -30.91 -18.15
CA TYR A 210 17.92 -29.84 -18.00
C TYR A 210 16.50 -30.26 -18.38
N LYS A 211 16.34 -31.09 -19.41
CA LYS A 211 15.05 -31.65 -19.81
C LYS A 211 14.41 -32.47 -18.70
N LYS A 212 15.16 -33.40 -18.08
CA LYS A 212 14.69 -34.20 -16.95
C LYS A 212 14.24 -33.34 -15.76
N ILE A 213 14.98 -32.28 -15.44
CA ILE A 213 14.61 -31.33 -14.37
C ILE A 213 13.30 -30.60 -14.69
N ARG A 214 13.07 -30.18 -15.94
CA ARG A 214 11.82 -29.52 -16.35
C ARG A 214 10.62 -30.44 -16.23
N GLU A 215 10.79 -31.69 -16.65
CA GLU A 215 9.74 -32.73 -16.66
C GLU A 215 9.42 -33.28 -15.25
N SER A 216 10.32 -33.07 -14.27
CA SER A 216 10.17 -33.55 -12.89
C SER A 216 8.88 -33.05 -12.24
N GLN A 217 8.13 -33.90 -11.55
CA GLN A 217 6.89 -33.52 -10.86
C GLN A 217 7.08 -33.21 -9.38
N SER A 218 8.28 -33.48 -8.84
CA SER A 218 8.57 -33.32 -7.41
C SER A 218 9.99 -32.80 -7.17
N ILE A 219 10.21 -32.25 -5.96
CA ILE A 219 11.54 -31.84 -5.49
C ILE A 219 12.46 -33.05 -5.31
N GLU A 220 11.91 -34.18 -4.89
CA GLU A 220 12.65 -35.45 -4.71
C GLU A 220 13.23 -35.95 -6.03
N GLU A 221 12.44 -35.92 -7.11
CA GLU A 221 12.93 -36.26 -8.46
C GLU A 221 14.08 -35.35 -8.89
N ILE A 222 13.98 -34.03 -8.67
CA ILE A 222 15.04 -33.10 -9.01
C ILE A 222 16.32 -33.39 -8.22
N ILE A 223 16.21 -33.69 -6.92
CA ILE A 223 17.35 -34.06 -6.09
C ILE A 223 18.01 -35.34 -6.62
N ASN A 224 17.22 -36.38 -6.93
CA ASN A 224 17.75 -37.63 -7.49
C ASN A 224 18.45 -37.39 -8.83
N ILE A 225 17.89 -36.56 -9.71
CA ILE A 225 18.53 -36.18 -10.99
C ILE A 225 19.86 -35.46 -10.74
N ILE A 226 19.95 -34.57 -9.75
CA ILE A 226 21.20 -33.88 -9.41
C ILE A 226 22.25 -34.86 -8.88
N ILE A 227 21.84 -35.80 -8.01
CA ILE A 227 22.73 -36.85 -7.48
C ILE A 227 23.23 -37.75 -8.60
N ASP A 228 22.35 -38.18 -9.51
CA ASP A 228 22.70 -39.08 -10.61
C ASP A 228 23.63 -38.42 -11.66
N ASN A 229 23.78 -37.09 -11.62
CA ASN A 229 24.56 -36.33 -12.59
C ASN A 229 25.52 -35.34 -11.88
N GLU A 230 26.29 -35.83 -10.89
CA GLU A 230 27.23 -35.00 -10.09
C GLU A 230 28.24 -34.21 -10.93
N GLU A 231 28.50 -34.64 -12.17
CA GLU A 231 29.40 -33.98 -13.12
C GLU A 231 28.96 -32.54 -13.49
N PHE A 232 27.67 -32.21 -13.42
CA PHE A 232 27.16 -30.88 -13.79
C PHE A 232 27.17 -29.84 -12.66
N LYS A 233 27.76 -30.16 -11.48
CA LYS A 233 27.93 -29.29 -10.29
C LYS A 233 27.14 -27.97 -10.34
N ILE A 234 25.92 -27.96 -9.79
CA ILE A 234 25.14 -26.73 -9.68
C ILE A 234 25.48 -26.03 -8.37
N ASP A 235 25.85 -24.75 -8.45
CA ASP A 235 26.04 -23.90 -7.26
C ASP A 235 24.69 -23.63 -6.57
N ASN A 236 24.56 -24.10 -5.34
CA ASN A 236 23.35 -23.90 -4.54
C ASN A 236 23.08 -22.41 -4.26
N ASN A 237 24.08 -21.53 -4.27
CA ASN A 237 23.87 -20.09 -4.14
C ASN A 237 23.18 -19.49 -5.36
N ILE A 238 23.47 -20.01 -6.57
CA ILE A 238 22.78 -19.56 -7.78
C ILE A 238 21.30 -19.96 -7.70
N ILE A 239 21.02 -21.18 -7.24
CA ILE A 239 19.65 -21.67 -7.06
C ILE A 239 18.91 -20.82 -6.02
N SER A 240 19.48 -20.67 -4.83
CA SER A 240 18.85 -19.91 -3.75
C SER A 240 18.59 -18.46 -4.18
N ASN A 241 19.57 -17.80 -4.79
CA ASN A 241 19.44 -16.43 -5.28
C ASN A 241 18.33 -16.28 -6.33
N GLY A 242 18.24 -17.22 -7.30
CA GLY A 242 17.18 -17.19 -8.30
C GLY A 242 15.79 -17.43 -7.70
N VAL A 243 15.67 -18.39 -6.78
CA VAL A 243 14.42 -18.68 -6.08
C VAL A 243 13.99 -17.46 -5.24
N TYR A 244 14.88 -16.88 -4.43
CA TYR A 244 14.60 -15.66 -3.67
C TYR A 244 14.23 -14.48 -4.57
N GLY A 245 14.87 -14.35 -5.73
CA GLY A 245 14.54 -13.33 -6.74
C GLY A 245 13.12 -13.48 -7.29
N ILE A 246 12.68 -14.71 -7.60
CA ILE A 246 11.32 -15.00 -8.09
C ILE A 246 10.27 -14.62 -7.03
N TYR A 247 10.48 -15.03 -5.77
CA TYR A 247 9.56 -14.67 -4.69
C TYR A 247 9.57 -13.16 -4.37
N SER A 248 10.74 -12.52 -4.43
CA SER A 248 10.86 -11.07 -4.26
C SER A 248 10.02 -10.34 -5.30
N LYS A 249 10.11 -10.76 -6.57
CA LYS A 249 9.32 -10.18 -7.65
C LYS A 249 7.83 -10.42 -7.45
N TYR A 250 7.42 -11.67 -7.19
CA TYR A 250 6.02 -12.01 -6.97
C TYR A 250 5.38 -11.17 -5.86
N LEU A 251 6.05 -11.06 -4.70
CA LEU A 251 5.54 -10.29 -3.58
C LEU A 251 5.64 -8.78 -3.80
N GLY A 252 6.71 -8.31 -4.46
CA GLY A 252 6.86 -6.92 -4.86
C GLY A 252 5.76 -6.47 -5.82
N ASP A 253 5.41 -7.29 -6.82
CA ASP A 253 4.32 -7.04 -7.78
C ASP A 253 2.97 -6.98 -7.06
N TRP A 254 2.71 -7.89 -6.11
CA TRP A 254 1.51 -7.84 -5.26
C TRP A 254 1.44 -6.56 -4.42
N MET A 255 2.53 -6.19 -3.73
CA MET A 255 2.58 -4.94 -2.97
C MET A 255 2.37 -3.70 -3.85
N ASN A 256 3.01 -3.67 -5.02
CA ASN A 256 2.87 -2.61 -6.00
C ASN A 256 1.43 -2.47 -6.48
N HIS A 257 0.73 -3.58 -6.73
CA HIS A 257 -0.68 -3.56 -7.11
C HIS A 257 -1.55 -2.82 -6.10
N ILE A 258 -1.27 -3.00 -4.80
CA ILE A 258 -1.99 -2.34 -3.71
C ILE A 258 -1.57 -0.87 -3.59
N TYR A 259 -0.26 -0.59 -3.58
CA TYR A 259 0.26 0.76 -3.34
C TYR A 259 -0.06 1.72 -4.49
N CYS A 260 -0.13 1.25 -5.73
CA CYS A 260 -0.55 2.06 -6.89
C CYS A 260 -2.02 2.52 -6.78
N LYS A 261 -2.88 1.82 -6.03
CA LYS A 261 -4.26 2.28 -5.76
C LYS A 261 -4.28 3.42 -4.72
N LEU A 262 -3.21 3.54 -3.92
CA LEU A 262 -3.06 4.49 -2.82
C LEU A 262 -2.15 5.68 -3.15
N LYS A 263 -1.26 5.57 -4.13
CA LYS A 263 -0.36 6.65 -4.56
C LYS A 263 -0.74 7.15 -5.95
N LYS A 264 -0.49 8.44 -6.21
CA LYS A 264 -0.70 9.04 -7.53
C LYS A 264 0.64 9.06 -8.25
N ASP A 265 0.98 7.94 -8.88
CA ASP A 265 2.20 7.85 -9.68
C ASP A 265 2.07 8.73 -10.94
N LYS A 266 2.75 9.88 -11.01
CA LYS A 266 2.88 10.63 -12.28
C LYS A 266 3.73 9.93 -13.34
N TYR A 267 4.38 8.82 -12.97
CA TYR A 267 5.34 8.10 -13.80
C TYR A 267 4.89 6.66 -14.14
N SER A 268 3.67 6.27 -13.75
CA SER A 268 3.15 4.92 -14.03
C SER A 268 2.53 4.86 -15.41
N PHE A 269 3.30 4.39 -16.40
CA PHE A 269 2.81 3.52 -17.49
C PHE A 269 3.93 2.95 -18.36
N ASN A 270 5.20 3.32 -18.14
CA ASN A 270 6.30 2.63 -18.79
C ASN A 270 6.62 1.32 -18.07
N ARG A 271 6.30 0.21 -18.73
CA ARG A 271 6.57 -1.21 -18.37
C ARG A 271 8.06 -1.54 -18.08
N ASN A 272 8.94 -0.54 -18.06
CA ASN A 272 10.38 -0.66 -17.77
C ASN A 272 10.73 -0.06 -16.40
N LYS A 273 9.91 -0.27 -15.35
CA LYS A 273 10.24 0.09 -13.96
C LYS A 273 11.32 -0.84 -13.37
N ASN A 274 12.47 -0.95 -14.03
CA ASN A 274 13.63 -1.71 -13.53
C ASN A 274 14.60 -0.85 -12.72
N ASN A 275 14.27 0.41 -12.39
CA ASN A 275 15.17 1.21 -11.56
C ASN A 275 14.45 2.39 -10.88
N THR A 276 14.05 2.20 -9.61
CA THR A 276 13.43 3.24 -8.76
C THR A 276 14.34 4.47 -8.62
N LEU A 277 15.66 4.30 -8.77
CA LEU A 277 16.66 5.36 -8.81
C LEU A 277 16.40 6.40 -9.93
N ASN A 278 15.86 5.97 -11.08
CA ASN A 278 15.54 6.87 -12.20
C ASN A 278 14.39 7.84 -11.88
N MET A 279 13.52 7.48 -10.94
CA MET A 279 12.44 8.34 -10.49
C MET A 279 12.93 9.43 -9.53
N ILE A 280 14.05 9.17 -8.85
CA ILE A 280 14.56 9.99 -7.76
C ILE A 280 15.62 10.99 -8.26
N ILE A 281 16.43 10.58 -9.25
CA ILE A 281 17.59 11.34 -9.72
C ILE A 281 17.51 11.62 -11.21
N LYS A 282 17.70 12.87 -11.59
CA LYS A 282 17.99 13.26 -12.98
C LYS A 282 19.48 13.57 -13.12
N ILE A 283 20.17 12.83 -13.99
CA ILE A 283 21.55 13.15 -14.40
C ILE A 283 21.45 13.92 -15.72
N ASP A 284 22.08 15.09 -15.79
CA ASP A 284 22.08 15.86 -17.03
C ASP A 284 22.91 15.12 -18.10
N ASN A 285 22.44 15.15 -19.35
CA ASN A 285 23.11 14.47 -20.46
C ASN A 285 24.40 15.18 -20.88
N GLU A 286 24.48 16.47 -20.60
CA GLU A 286 25.62 17.33 -20.90
C GLU A 286 26.29 17.73 -19.58
N ASN A 287 27.62 17.84 -19.62
CA ASN A 287 28.37 18.42 -18.52
C ASN A 287 28.12 19.93 -18.45
N ASP A 288 28.37 20.54 -17.29
CA ASP A 288 28.33 22.00 -17.19
C ASP A 288 29.50 22.67 -17.93
N GLU A 289 29.53 24.00 -17.94
CA GLU A 289 30.58 24.81 -18.59
C GLU A 289 32.00 24.50 -18.07
N GLN A 290 32.12 23.91 -16.88
CA GLN A 290 33.37 23.48 -16.26
C GLN A 290 33.67 21.99 -16.50
N ASN A 291 32.92 21.36 -17.41
CA ASN A 291 32.97 19.94 -17.75
C ASN A 291 32.64 19.00 -16.57
N ASN A 292 31.93 19.47 -15.55
CA ASN A 292 31.48 18.62 -14.45
C ASN A 292 30.18 17.89 -14.79
N ARG A 293 30.04 16.67 -14.30
CA ARG A 293 28.79 15.93 -14.42
C ARG A 293 27.78 16.43 -13.40
N VAL A 294 26.62 16.87 -13.88
CA VAL A 294 25.57 17.47 -13.04
C VAL A 294 24.49 16.45 -12.68
N ILE A 295 24.22 16.33 -11.38
CA ILE A 295 23.15 15.50 -10.82
C ILE A 295 22.14 16.40 -10.13
N ARG A 296 20.86 16.25 -10.50
CA ARG A 296 19.75 17.01 -9.95
C ARG A 296 18.83 16.10 -9.17
N ILE A 297 18.58 16.47 -7.91
CA ILE A 297 17.67 15.75 -7.01
C ILE A 297 16.71 16.77 -6.41
N ASN A 298 15.40 16.47 -6.45
CA ASN A 298 14.41 17.28 -5.76
C ASN A 298 14.65 17.23 -4.24
N GLU A 299 14.58 18.37 -3.54
CA GLU A 299 14.84 18.46 -2.10
C GLU A 299 13.92 17.54 -1.26
N LEU A 300 12.64 17.42 -1.62
CA LEU A 300 11.72 16.50 -0.94
C LEU A 300 12.13 15.04 -1.17
N ASN A 301 12.52 14.70 -2.39
CA ASN A 301 13.02 13.36 -2.72
C ASN A 301 14.30 13.05 -1.93
N LEU A 302 15.20 14.03 -1.79
CA LEU A 302 16.40 13.89 -0.96
C LEU A 302 16.05 13.71 0.53
N GLN A 303 15.08 14.46 1.06
CA GLN A 303 14.61 14.28 2.44
C GLN A 303 14.01 12.89 2.68
N ASN A 304 13.29 12.34 1.70
CA ASN A 304 12.76 10.98 1.78
C ASN A 304 13.87 9.93 1.74
N ILE A 305 14.88 10.09 0.87
CA ILE A 305 16.09 9.23 0.85
C ILE A 305 16.76 9.25 2.22
N LEU A 306 16.98 10.44 2.78
CA LEU A 306 17.58 10.58 4.11
C LEU A 306 16.73 9.90 5.17
N SER A 307 15.40 10.07 5.14
CA SER A 307 14.46 9.43 6.07
C SER A 307 14.43 7.91 5.95
N LEU A 308 14.75 7.36 4.79
CA LEU A 308 14.84 5.92 4.55
C LEU A 308 16.23 5.34 4.81
N GLY A 309 17.20 6.13 5.31
CA GLY A 309 18.57 5.67 5.56
C GLY A 309 19.31 5.26 4.28
N MET A 310 18.93 5.86 3.15
CA MET A 310 19.28 5.37 1.81
C MET A 310 20.46 6.12 1.15
N ILE A 311 21.08 7.07 1.85
CA ILE A 311 22.07 7.96 1.24
C ILE A 311 23.27 7.18 0.66
N ASP A 312 23.75 6.17 1.37
CA ASP A 312 24.90 5.37 0.93
C ASP A 312 24.57 4.51 -0.28
N HIS A 313 23.36 3.92 -0.31
CA HIS A 313 22.88 3.17 -1.47
C HIS A 313 22.72 4.07 -2.69
N LEU A 314 22.19 5.29 -2.51
CA LEU A 314 22.09 6.29 -3.57
C LEU A 314 23.46 6.63 -4.15
N LEU A 315 24.45 6.91 -3.30
CA LEU A 315 25.81 7.25 -3.70
C LEU A 315 26.49 6.09 -4.44
N ASN A 316 26.28 4.84 -3.99
CA ASN A 316 26.80 3.66 -4.67
C ASN A 316 26.16 3.46 -6.05
N ALA A 317 24.83 3.60 -6.15
CA ALA A 317 24.12 3.50 -7.41
C ALA A 317 24.55 4.60 -8.39
N LEU A 318 24.74 5.83 -7.90
CA LEU A 318 25.31 6.93 -8.67
C LEU A 318 26.71 6.60 -9.18
N LYS A 319 27.62 6.15 -8.30
CA LYS A 319 28.99 5.75 -8.66
C LYS A 319 28.99 4.73 -9.80
N ASN A 320 28.22 3.65 -9.66
CA ASN A 320 28.14 2.60 -10.67
C ASN A 320 27.60 3.12 -12.02
N ARG A 321 26.61 4.01 -11.96
CA ARG A 321 26.03 4.63 -13.16
C ARG A 321 26.97 5.62 -13.84
N ILE A 322 27.80 6.32 -13.07
CA ILE A 322 28.82 7.23 -13.61
C ILE A 322 29.90 6.45 -14.33
N LEU A 323 30.38 5.38 -13.71
CA LEU A 323 31.46 4.51 -14.21
C LEU A 323 31.06 3.70 -15.45
N LYS A 324 29.82 3.83 -15.97
CA LYS A 324 29.28 3.05 -17.09
C LYS A 324 29.51 1.54 -16.94
N THR A 325 29.64 1.04 -15.70
CA THR A 325 29.53 -0.39 -15.44
C THR A 325 28.08 -0.73 -15.74
N ASN A 326 27.86 -1.26 -16.95
CA ASN A 326 26.55 -1.65 -17.41
C ASN A 326 25.90 -2.49 -16.30
N PHE A 327 24.86 -1.94 -15.66
CA PHE A 327 23.79 -2.76 -15.13
C PHE A 327 23.16 -3.40 -16.37
N ILE A 328 23.76 -4.50 -16.81
CA ILE A 328 23.13 -5.42 -17.76
C ILE A 328 21.92 -5.93 -17.00
N GLY A 329 20.80 -5.25 -17.24
CA GLY A 329 19.49 -5.62 -16.73
C GLY A 329 19.22 -7.06 -17.11
N ASN A 330 19.42 -7.96 -16.16
CA ASN A 330 18.39 -8.70 -15.45
C ASN A 330 19.02 -9.20 -14.15
N ASN A 331 18.17 -9.37 -13.14
CA ASN A 331 18.37 -10.06 -11.87
C ASN A 331 18.13 -9.09 -10.72
N PHE A 332 16.90 -9.14 -10.22
CA PHE A 332 16.53 -8.60 -8.92
C PHE A 332 17.64 -8.91 -7.92
N ASP A 333 18.01 -7.95 -7.05
CA ASP A 333 18.98 -8.22 -6.00
C ASP A 333 18.45 -9.42 -5.19
N PRO A 334 19.15 -10.57 -5.18
CA PRO A 334 18.66 -11.78 -4.54
C PRO A 334 18.50 -11.60 -3.02
N ASN A 335 19.13 -10.57 -2.44
CA ASN A 335 18.98 -10.22 -1.04
C ASN A 335 17.75 -9.36 -0.76
N SER A 336 17.05 -8.85 -1.79
CA SER A 336 15.91 -7.93 -1.63
C SER A 336 14.89 -8.41 -0.60
N LEU A 337 14.51 -9.68 -0.64
CA LEU A 337 13.55 -10.26 0.31
C LEU A 337 14.06 -10.13 1.75
N ASN A 338 15.30 -10.56 1.99
CA ASN A 338 15.91 -10.56 3.30
C ASN A 338 16.19 -9.15 3.81
N ASP A 339 16.58 -8.23 2.92
CA ASP A 339 16.87 -6.84 3.25
C ASP A 339 15.61 -6.08 3.66
N VAL A 340 14.48 -6.30 2.97
CA VAL A 340 13.18 -5.74 3.39
C VAL A 340 12.74 -6.32 4.73
N VAL A 341 12.89 -7.63 4.94
CA VAL A 341 12.59 -8.26 6.24
C VAL A 341 13.45 -7.66 7.36
N ASN A 342 14.75 -7.50 7.12
CA ASN A 342 15.68 -6.92 8.07
C ASN A 342 15.35 -5.46 8.38
N TRP A 343 15.04 -4.67 7.35
CA TRP A 343 14.55 -3.30 7.50
C TRP A 343 13.30 -3.28 8.37
N TYR A 344 12.29 -4.08 8.03
CA TYR A 344 11.02 -4.12 8.74
C TYR A 344 11.18 -4.52 10.21
N ARG A 345 11.95 -5.56 10.52
CA ARG A 345 12.19 -6.00 11.90
C ARG A 345 12.76 -4.90 12.80
N LYS A 346 13.45 -3.93 12.19
CA LYS A 346 14.14 -2.84 12.87
C LYS A 346 13.36 -1.53 12.84
N SER A 347 12.50 -1.35 11.85
CA SER A 347 11.64 -0.18 11.65
C SER A 347 10.16 -0.43 12.00
N LYS A 348 9.81 -1.63 12.50
CA LYS A 348 8.44 -2.08 12.73
C LYS A 348 7.62 -1.08 13.54
N THR A 349 6.35 -1.02 13.18
CA THR A 349 5.36 -0.29 13.97
C THR A 349 4.86 -1.22 15.06
N ILE A 350 4.39 -0.68 16.19
CA ILE A 350 3.76 -1.49 17.25
C ILE A 350 2.24 -1.55 17.00
N LEU A 351 1.81 -1.27 15.76
CA LEU A 351 0.40 -1.17 15.40
C LEU A 351 -0.28 -2.55 15.42
N CYS A 352 0.38 -3.55 14.82
CA CYS A 352 -0.05 -4.94 14.78
C CYS A 352 1.06 -5.84 15.33
N PRO A 353 1.15 -6.06 16.66
CA PRO A 353 2.11 -6.98 17.24
C PRO A 353 2.15 -8.34 16.53
N ASP A 354 0.99 -8.86 16.14
CA ASP A 354 0.82 -10.07 15.33
C ASP A 354 -0.11 -9.84 14.13
N ILE A 355 -0.02 -10.70 13.11
CA ILE A 355 -0.89 -10.59 11.92
C ILE A 355 -2.38 -10.76 12.30
N ASP A 356 -2.66 -11.54 13.34
CA ASP A 356 -4.02 -11.80 13.85
C ASP A 356 -4.68 -10.57 14.49
N ASP A 357 -3.91 -9.51 14.74
CA ASP A 357 -4.45 -8.22 15.21
C ASP A 357 -5.07 -7.38 14.07
N CYS A 358 -4.70 -7.65 12.81
CA CYS A 358 -5.14 -6.87 11.65
C CYS A 358 -6.68 -6.84 11.49
N PRO A 359 -7.41 -7.96 11.60
CA PRO A 359 -8.88 -7.98 11.54
C PRO A 359 -9.56 -7.04 12.54
N CYS A 360 -8.98 -6.91 13.73
CA CYS A 360 -9.51 -6.05 14.78
C CYS A 360 -9.41 -4.57 14.40
N LEU A 361 -8.32 -4.17 13.75
CA LEU A 361 -8.14 -2.82 13.22
C LEU A 361 -9.01 -2.56 11.99
N VAL A 362 -9.19 -3.53 11.10
CA VAL A 362 -10.15 -3.44 9.98
C VAL A 362 -11.57 -3.17 10.52
N ALA A 363 -12.01 -3.94 11.50
CA ALA A 363 -13.31 -3.73 12.14
C ALA A 363 -13.40 -2.37 12.85
N SER A 364 -12.31 -1.93 13.51
CA SER A 364 -12.24 -0.61 14.13
C SER A 364 -12.37 0.53 13.12
N VAL A 365 -11.75 0.38 11.95
CA VAL A 365 -11.83 1.35 10.84
C VAL A 365 -13.26 1.46 10.32
N LEU A 366 -13.91 0.33 10.04
CA LEU A 366 -15.26 0.30 9.50
C LEU A 366 -16.31 0.78 10.53
N GLU A 367 -16.15 0.43 11.80
CA GLU A 367 -17.01 0.93 12.89
C GLU A 367 -16.88 2.44 13.05
N PHE A 368 -15.66 2.97 12.98
CA PHE A 368 -15.42 4.40 13.04
C PHE A 368 -16.08 5.14 11.87
N ASP A 369 -15.93 4.62 10.65
CA ASP A 369 -16.56 5.19 9.45
C ASP A 369 -18.08 5.24 9.61
N PHE A 370 -18.70 4.14 10.08
CA PHE A 370 -20.14 4.07 10.30
C PHE A 370 -20.59 5.12 11.33
N ARG A 371 -19.92 5.16 12.49
CA ARG A 371 -20.28 6.05 13.60
C ARG A 371 -20.18 7.53 13.22
N ASN A 372 -19.20 7.89 12.40
CA ASN A 372 -18.93 9.28 12.02
C ASN A 372 -19.47 9.67 10.63
N LYS A 373 -20.04 8.72 9.87
CA LYS A 373 -20.53 8.91 8.50
C LYS A 373 -19.47 9.51 7.56
N ILE A 374 -18.29 8.89 7.57
CA ILE A 374 -17.16 9.25 6.72
C ILE A 374 -16.63 8.02 5.98
N GLY A 375 -15.73 8.24 5.02
CA GLY A 375 -15.01 7.16 4.34
C GLY A 375 -15.96 6.15 3.70
N THR A 376 -15.92 4.90 4.18
CA THR A 376 -16.81 3.83 3.68
C THR A 376 -18.29 4.21 3.77
N PHE A 377 -18.70 5.02 4.74
CA PHE A 377 -20.08 5.46 4.95
C PHE A 377 -20.24 6.97 4.78
N ASP A 378 -19.37 7.61 4.00
CA ASP A 378 -19.52 9.01 3.63
C ASP A 378 -20.86 9.24 2.91
N LYS A 379 -21.52 10.36 3.22
CA LYS A 379 -22.84 10.66 2.64
C LYS A 379 -22.79 10.89 1.13
N ASP A 380 -21.72 11.51 0.65
CA ASP A 380 -21.62 12.00 -0.72
C ASP A 380 -20.93 10.95 -1.64
N TYR A 381 -20.09 10.08 -1.07
CA TYR A 381 -19.26 9.14 -1.83
C TYR A 381 -19.22 7.69 -1.29
N GLY A 382 -19.85 7.43 -0.15
CA GLY A 382 -19.79 6.15 0.56
C GLY A 382 -20.97 5.22 0.25
N ILE A 383 -21.06 4.14 1.03
CA ILE A 383 -22.18 3.20 1.01
C ILE A 383 -23.37 3.85 1.70
N SER A 384 -24.46 4.05 0.95
CA SER A 384 -25.74 4.45 1.53
C SER A 384 -26.37 3.28 2.29
N ILE A 385 -26.95 3.57 3.44
CA ILE A 385 -27.71 2.61 4.25
C ILE A 385 -29.19 3.01 4.17
N PRO A 386 -29.99 2.44 3.26
CA PRO A 386 -31.37 2.83 3.01
C PRO A 386 -32.34 2.23 4.05
N ILE A 387 -31.99 2.31 5.34
CA ILE A 387 -32.83 1.78 6.44
C ILE A 387 -33.57 2.95 7.09
N ASN A 388 -34.91 2.87 7.14
CA ASN A 388 -35.73 3.90 7.79
C ASN A 388 -35.72 3.76 9.31
N LYS A 389 -34.60 4.15 9.93
CA LYS A 389 -34.43 4.09 11.38
C LYS A 389 -34.26 5.49 11.97
N LYS A 390 -35.18 5.85 12.88
CA LYS A 390 -35.13 7.13 13.62
C LYS A 390 -33.90 7.23 14.54
N THR A 391 -33.50 6.12 15.14
CA THR A 391 -32.41 6.09 16.14
C THR A 391 -31.47 4.93 15.87
N TRP A 392 -30.19 5.24 15.72
CA TRP A 392 -29.11 4.27 15.53
C TRP A 392 -28.44 3.95 16.86
N PHE A 393 -28.40 2.68 17.24
CA PHE A 393 -27.66 2.19 18.40
C PHE A 393 -26.30 1.65 17.98
N ALA A 394 -25.33 1.58 18.91
CA ALA A 394 -24.02 1.01 18.64
C ALA A 394 -24.07 -0.41 18.07
N LYS A 395 -25.02 -1.24 18.55
CA LYS A 395 -25.22 -2.61 18.04
C LYS A 395 -25.59 -2.65 16.55
N ASP A 396 -26.27 -1.64 16.04
CA ASP A 396 -26.67 -1.57 14.64
C ASP A 396 -25.44 -1.40 13.75
N GLY A 397 -24.51 -0.53 14.15
CA GLY A 397 -23.22 -0.38 13.49
C GLY A 397 -22.40 -1.65 13.52
N TYR A 398 -22.38 -2.36 14.66
CA TYR A 398 -21.65 -3.63 14.78
C TYR A 398 -22.19 -4.70 13.81
N LEU A 399 -23.52 -4.78 13.67
CA LEU A 399 -24.17 -5.70 12.72
C LEU A 399 -23.82 -5.34 11.27
N ILE A 400 -23.93 -4.06 10.89
CA ILE A 400 -23.60 -3.60 9.54
C ILE A 400 -22.13 -3.88 9.23
N VAL A 401 -21.21 -3.53 10.12
CA VAL A 401 -19.78 -3.78 9.93
C VAL A 401 -19.48 -5.28 9.80
N THR A 402 -20.08 -6.12 10.64
CA THR A 402 -19.94 -7.58 10.48
C THR A 402 -20.54 -8.08 9.17
N GLY A 403 -21.66 -7.53 8.70
CA GLY A 403 -22.26 -7.85 7.42
C GLY A 403 -21.31 -7.54 6.25
N LEU A 404 -20.72 -6.34 6.24
CA LEU A 404 -19.73 -5.94 5.25
C LEU A 404 -18.48 -6.84 5.30
N ILE A 405 -17.94 -7.11 6.49
CA ILE A 405 -16.80 -8.01 6.66
C ILE A 405 -17.14 -9.41 6.12
N ARG A 406 -18.29 -9.96 6.52
CA ARG A 406 -18.72 -11.30 6.08
C ARG A 406 -18.84 -11.34 4.57
N ARG A 407 -19.46 -10.35 3.94
CA ARG A 407 -19.71 -10.34 2.51
C ARG A 407 -18.47 -10.06 1.64
N PHE A 408 -17.61 -9.15 2.07
CA PHE A 408 -16.50 -8.64 1.22
C PHE A 408 -15.13 -9.11 1.61
N LEU A 409 -14.91 -9.39 2.89
CA LEU A 409 -13.59 -9.71 3.43
C LEU A 409 -13.50 -11.15 3.94
N PHE A 410 -14.60 -11.91 3.87
CA PHE A 410 -14.63 -13.34 4.16
C PHE A 410 -15.27 -14.15 3.03
N LYS A 411 -16.37 -13.65 2.44
CA LYS A 411 -16.99 -14.17 1.22
C LYS A 411 -16.49 -13.39 -0.01
N SER A 412 -16.68 -13.96 -1.19
CA SER A 412 -16.29 -13.40 -2.49
C SER A 412 -17.32 -12.43 -3.08
N GLY A 413 -17.90 -11.55 -2.26
CA GLY A 413 -18.82 -10.53 -2.74
C GLY A 413 -18.14 -9.53 -3.69
N SER A 414 -18.75 -9.26 -4.85
CA SER A 414 -18.32 -8.23 -5.82
C SER A 414 -18.50 -6.82 -5.24
N PHE A 415 -17.71 -5.83 -5.69
CA PHE A 415 -17.80 -4.41 -5.28
C PHE A 415 -18.50 -3.50 -6.31
N GLU A 416 -18.95 -4.04 -7.45
CA GLU A 416 -19.27 -3.28 -8.68
C GLU A 416 -20.25 -2.09 -8.51
N ASN A 417 -21.11 -2.10 -7.47
CA ASN A 417 -22.06 -1.01 -7.20
C ASN A 417 -22.02 -0.44 -5.77
N LEU A 418 -20.97 -0.73 -4.99
CA LEU A 418 -20.95 -0.44 -3.54
C LEU A 418 -21.00 1.08 -3.21
N TYR A 419 -20.53 1.94 -4.11
CA TYR A 419 -20.33 3.39 -3.88
C TYR A 419 -21.20 4.30 -4.81
N ARG A 420 -22.28 3.77 -5.39
CA ARG A 420 -23.17 4.52 -6.30
C ARG A 420 -24.64 4.18 -6.05
N LEU A 421 -25.26 4.77 -5.03
CA LEU A 421 -26.63 4.41 -4.62
C LEU A 421 -27.56 5.62 -4.38
N ASP A 422 -27.43 6.69 -5.14
CA ASP A 422 -28.37 7.82 -5.06
C ASP A 422 -29.60 7.67 -5.98
N LYS A 423 -29.68 6.62 -6.82
CA LYS A 423 -30.68 6.57 -7.91
C LYS A 423 -31.75 5.48 -7.87
N TYR A 424 -31.67 4.46 -7.01
CA TYR A 424 -32.43 3.21 -7.27
C TYR A 424 -33.27 2.61 -6.13
N TYR A 425 -33.27 3.17 -4.91
CA TYR A 425 -34.20 2.74 -3.86
C TYR A 425 -35.19 3.87 -3.50
N PRO A 426 -36.40 3.89 -4.09
CA PRO A 426 -37.48 4.72 -3.58
C PRO A 426 -38.05 4.20 -2.24
N ASP A 427 -37.84 2.90 -1.94
CA ASP A 427 -38.38 2.24 -0.74
C ASP A 427 -37.26 1.99 0.28
N PHE A 428 -37.44 2.51 1.50
CA PHE A 428 -36.53 2.27 2.62
C PHE A 428 -36.76 0.87 3.21
N LEU A 429 -35.69 0.13 3.47
CA LEU A 429 -35.74 -1.18 4.14
C LEU A 429 -36.13 -1.03 5.61
N GLU A 430 -36.88 -2.00 6.14
CA GLU A 430 -37.37 -1.99 7.52
C GLU A 430 -36.34 -2.57 8.51
N ASP A 431 -35.47 -3.49 8.07
CA ASP A 431 -34.52 -4.20 8.94
C ASP A 431 -33.07 -4.25 8.42
N ILE A 432 -32.11 -4.28 9.35
CA ILE A 432 -30.68 -4.39 9.09
C ILE A 432 -30.34 -5.75 8.49
N ASN A 433 -31.02 -6.83 8.90
CA ASN A 433 -30.75 -8.15 8.34
C ASN A 433 -31.13 -8.22 6.85
N GLU A 434 -32.25 -7.59 6.49
CA GLU A 434 -32.68 -7.47 5.09
C GLU A 434 -31.65 -6.68 4.27
N TYR A 435 -31.21 -5.53 4.79
CA TYR A 435 -30.14 -4.75 4.16
C TYR A 435 -28.86 -5.57 3.94
N ILE A 436 -28.36 -6.28 4.95
CA ILE A 436 -27.12 -7.07 4.85
C ILE A 436 -27.23 -8.19 3.80
N ASN A 437 -28.40 -8.84 3.72
CA ASN A 437 -28.66 -9.87 2.73
C ASN A 437 -28.77 -9.30 1.29
N ILE A 438 -29.28 -8.08 1.14
CA ILE A 438 -29.53 -7.41 -0.15
C ILE A 438 -28.49 -6.30 -0.42
N LEU A 439 -27.26 -6.40 0.11
CA LEU A 439 -26.20 -5.39 -0.07
C LEU A 439 -25.80 -5.11 -1.55
N TYR A 440 -26.47 -5.71 -2.56
CA TYR A 440 -26.38 -5.37 -3.98
C TYR A 440 -27.68 -5.46 -4.77
N ILE A 441 -27.89 -4.45 -5.63
CA ILE A 441 -28.63 -4.54 -6.89
C ILE A 441 -27.62 -4.53 -8.04
N ASN A 442 -27.83 -5.38 -9.05
CA ASN A 442 -27.13 -5.27 -10.33
C ASN A 442 -27.85 -4.25 -11.23
N ASN A 443 -27.20 -3.12 -11.50
CA ASN A 443 -27.74 -1.98 -12.26
C ASN A 443 -28.22 -2.33 -13.68
N ASP A 444 -27.69 -3.39 -14.31
CA ASP A 444 -28.06 -3.73 -15.69
C ASP A 444 -29.28 -4.65 -15.79
N LYS A 445 -29.82 -5.13 -14.66
CA LYS A 445 -30.79 -6.24 -14.70
C LYS A 445 -32.05 -6.08 -13.85
N ASN A 446 -32.18 -5.08 -12.96
CA ASN A 446 -33.28 -5.05 -11.98
C ASN A 446 -33.48 -6.39 -11.24
N PHE A 447 -32.44 -7.22 -11.19
CA PHE A 447 -32.42 -8.44 -10.40
C PHE A 447 -31.62 -8.09 -9.14
N ILE A 448 -32.27 -8.22 -7.99
CA ILE A 448 -31.57 -8.56 -6.76
C ILE A 448 -30.69 -9.76 -7.14
N LEU A 449 -29.38 -9.69 -6.90
CA LEU A 449 -28.54 -10.88 -7.03
C LEU A 449 -29.11 -11.89 -6.03
N ASN A 450 -29.91 -12.83 -6.52
CA ASN A 450 -30.58 -13.87 -5.74
C ASN A 450 -29.60 -14.88 -5.13
N GLU A 451 -28.29 -14.66 -5.23
CA GLU A 451 -27.30 -15.45 -4.51
C GLU A 451 -27.34 -15.01 -3.04
N SER A 452 -27.79 -15.92 -2.20
CA SER A 452 -27.74 -15.71 -0.77
C SER A 452 -26.28 -15.51 -0.34
N LEU A 453 -26.05 -14.77 0.74
CA LEU A 453 -24.70 -14.55 1.30
C LEU A 453 -23.94 -15.88 1.53
N GLU A 454 -24.68 -16.97 1.75
CA GLU A 454 -24.12 -18.30 1.97
C GLU A 454 -23.64 -18.98 0.70
N ASP A 455 -24.23 -18.66 -0.46
CA ASP A 455 -23.87 -19.23 -1.77
C ASP A 455 -22.51 -18.71 -2.27
N LEU A 456 -22.07 -17.55 -1.77
CA LEU A 456 -20.77 -16.99 -2.12
C LEU A 456 -19.63 -17.90 -1.65
N LYS A 457 -18.61 -18.06 -2.48
CA LYS A 457 -17.39 -18.78 -2.11
C LYS A 457 -16.67 -18.04 -0.99
N ASN A 458 -16.12 -18.80 -0.03
CA ASN A 458 -15.22 -18.25 0.97
C ASN A 458 -13.93 -17.81 0.30
N LEU A 459 -13.31 -16.79 0.89
CA LEU A 459 -11.92 -16.47 0.64
C LEU A 459 -10.98 -17.56 1.12
N GLU A 460 -9.89 -17.77 0.39
CA GLU A 460 -8.85 -18.73 0.77
C GLU A 460 -8.21 -18.34 2.11
N ASN A 461 -7.89 -17.05 2.25
CA ASN A 461 -7.33 -16.48 3.46
C ASN A 461 -8.45 -16.20 4.48
N ASN A 462 -8.58 -17.11 5.45
CA ASN A 462 -9.63 -17.11 6.46
C ASN A 462 -9.39 -16.11 7.63
N MET A 463 -8.53 -15.10 7.47
CA MET A 463 -8.17 -14.16 8.55
C MET A 463 -9.38 -13.45 9.17
N MET A 464 -10.42 -13.17 8.38
CA MET A 464 -11.65 -12.49 8.86
C MET A 464 -12.71 -13.45 9.44
N LYS A 465 -12.47 -14.77 9.45
CA LYS A 465 -13.46 -15.79 9.83
C LYS A 465 -14.13 -15.52 11.17
N VAL A 466 -13.34 -15.13 12.18
CA VAL A 466 -13.85 -14.83 13.53
C VAL A 466 -14.81 -13.63 13.46
N TRP A 467 -14.46 -12.59 12.72
CA TRP A 467 -15.26 -11.36 12.58
C TRP A 467 -16.48 -11.52 11.68
N ALA A 468 -16.49 -12.54 10.82
CA ALA A 468 -17.56 -12.89 9.90
C ALA A 468 -18.51 -13.98 10.43
N ASN A 469 -18.32 -14.48 11.66
CA ASN A 469 -18.97 -15.71 12.13
C ASN A 469 -20.48 -15.63 12.39
N LEU A 470 -21.08 -14.44 12.39
CA LEU A 470 -22.53 -14.27 12.58
C LEU A 470 -23.28 -14.58 11.28
N THR A 471 -24.28 -15.44 11.34
CA THR A 471 -25.27 -15.65 10.28
C THR A 471 -26.43 -14.68 10.45
N PHE A 472 -26.88 -14.06 9.36
CA PHE A 472 -27.94 -13.05 9.35
C PHE A 472 -29.30 -13.68 9.02
N SER A 473 -29.83 -14.49 9.94
CA SER A 473 -31.18 -15.05 9.86
C SER A 473 -32.25 -14.01 10.22
N SER A 474 -33.47 -14.15 9.67
CA SER A 474 -34.64 -13.37 10.10
C SER A 474 -35.65 -14.29 10.79
N PRO A 475 -35.97 -14.09 12.09
CA PRO A 475 -35.41 -13.09 13.01
C PRO A 475 -33.97 -13.43 13.46
N LEU A 476 -33.20 -12.39 13.81
CA LEU A 476 -31.84 -12.56 14.33
C LEU A 476 -31.88 -12.99 15.81
N ASP A 477 -31.21 -14.09 16.16
CA ASP A 477 -31.13 -14.55 17.54
C ASP A 477 -30.07 -13.76 18.34
N GLU A 478 -30.51 -12.68 19.00
CA GLU A 478 -29.67 -11.88 19.90
C GLU A 478 -29.19 -12.64 21.16
N LYS A 479 -29.74 -13.83 21.45
CA LYS A 479 -29.30 -14.66 22.59
C LYS A 479 -28.23 -15.68 22.20
N SER A 480 -27.97 -15.87 20.91
CA SER A 480 -26.96 -16.77 20.37
C SER A 480 -25.56 -16.48 20.90
N LYS A 481 -24.69 -17.51 20.91
CA LYS A 481 -23.29 -17.38 21.35
C LYS A 481 -22.52 -16.46 20.41
N GLU A 482 -22.80 -16.57 19.12
CA GLU A 482 -22.21 -15.84 18.01
C GLU A 482 -22.50 -14.34 18.12
N TYR A 483 -23.77 -13.96 18.35
CA TYR A 483 -24.15 -12.57 18.54
C TYR A 483 -23.48 -11.96 19.78
N LYS A 484 -23.51 -12.67 20.92
CA LYS A 484 -22.83 -12.20 22.15
C LYS A 484 -21.33 -12.04 21.95
N ALA A 485 -20.69 -12.97 21.23
CA ALA A 485 -19.27 -12.90 20.90
C ALA A 485 -18.96 -11.68 20.01
N LEU A 486 -19.79 -11.42 18.99
CA LEU A 486 -19.69 -10.23 18.15
C LEU A 486 -19.74 -8.94 19.00
N ILE A 487 -20.76 -8.78 19.83
CA ILE A 487 -20.90 -7.60 20.70
C ILE A 487 -19.67 -7.41 21.59
N ASN A 488 -19.16 -8.51 22.17
CA ASN A 488 -17.98 -8.46 23.03
C ASN A 488 -16.70 -8.06 22.28
N ARG A 489 -16.52 -8.50 21.03
CA ARG A 489 -15.39 -8.07 20.19
C ARG A 489 -15.43 -6.57 19.90
N PHE A 490 -16.59 -6.06 19.48
CA PHE A 490 -16.74 -4.63 19.18
C PHE A 490 -16.52 -3.74 20.43
N LYS A 491 -16.99 -4.17 21.59
CA LYS A 491 -16.71 -3.46 22.87
C LYS A 491 -15.21 -3.39 23.20
N ARG A 492 -14.42 -4.35 22.73
CA ARG A 492 -12.97 -4.47 22.96
C ARG A 492 -12.13 -3.94 21.80
N LEU A 493 -12.71 -3.19 20.87
CA LEU A 493 -11.96 -2.60 19.76
C LEU A 493 -10.79 -1.74 20.26
N PRO A 494 -9.67 -1.69 19.49
CA PRO A 494 -8.48 -0.93 19.83
C PRO A 494 -8.82 0.53 20.11
N ILE A 495 -8.00 1.17 20.93
CA ILE A 495 -8.32 2.52 21.37
C ILE A 495 -8.06 3.57 20.27
N TYR A 496 -7.20 3.31 19.28
CA TYR A 496 -6.68 4.29 18.31
C TYR A 496 -7.69 5.28 17.69
N LEU A 497 -8.96 4.88 17.48
CA LEU A 497 -10.01 5.70 16.84
C LEU A 497 -11.13 6.15 17.80
N LYS A 498 -10.87 6.13 19.11
CA LYS A 498 -11.78 6.68 20.12
C LYS A 498 -11.38 8.13 20.45
N GLU A 499 -12.24 8.89 21.09
CA GLU A 499 -11.82 10.19 21.63
C GLU A 499 -11.13 9.99 22.98
N GLU A 500 -10.05 10.71 23.23
CA GLU A 500 -9.40 10.71 24.53
C GLU A 500 -10.35 11.38 25.56
N LYS A 501 -10.75 10.63 26.59
CA LYS A 501 -11.55 11.21 27.68
C LYS A 501 -10.67 12.15 28.50
N LYS A 502 -11.05 13.42 28.59
CA LYS A 502 -10.41 14.39 29.50
C LYS A 502 -10.50 13.85 30.94
N VAL A 503 -9.35 13.56 31.56
CA VAL A 503 -9.28 13.34 33.00
C VAL A 503 -9.05 14.70 33.63
N ALA A 504 -10.03 15.20 34.37
CA ALA A 504 -10.06 16.58 34.87
C ALA A 504 -8.90 16.92 35.83
N ASN A 505 -8.23 15.94 36.43
CA ASN A 505 -7.17 16.14 37.43
C ASN A 505 -5.98 15.20 37.19
N ALA A 506 -5.26 15.36 36.08
CA ALA A 506 -4.10 14.52 35.76
C ALA A 506 -2.80 15.33 35.79
N GLU A 507 -2.45 15.90 36.93
CA GLU A 507 -1.12 16.50 37.16
C GLU A 507 -0.02 15.42 37.33
N ASP A 508 -0.37 14.15 37.54
CA ASP A 508 0.60 13.07 37.81
C ASP A 508 0.37 11.79 36.99
N VAL A 509 0.11 11.92 35.69
CA VAL A 509 0.16 10.75 34.80
C VAL A 509 1.55 10.66 34.18
N SER A 510 2.39 9.84 34.82
CA SER A 510 3.73 9.48 34.32
C SER A 510 3.76 9.31 32.80
N PHE A 511 4.71 10.00 32.17
CA PHE A 511 4.93 10.18 30.73
C PHE A 511 5.06 8.90 29.87
N ARG A 512 4.89 7.70 30.44
CA ARG A 512 4.91 6.41 29.74
C ARG A 512 3.54 5.77 29.54
N SER A 513 2.47 6.33 30.08
CA SER A 513 1.15 5.69 30.08
C SER A 513 0.15 6.36 29.12
N LYS A 514 -0.39 5.58 28.18
CA LYS A 514 -1.53 5.86 27.27
C LYS A 514 -1.38 6.99 26.22
N LYS A 515 -0.77 8.16 26.48
CA LYS A 515 -0.64 9.26 25.48
C LYS A 515 0.08 8.85 24.18
N ASN A 516 1.04 7.93 24.27
CA ASN A 516 1.83 7.44 23.13
C ASN A 516 1.12 6.41 22.24
N ILE A 517 0.00 5.83 22.68
CA ILE A 517 -0.75 4.83 21.88
C ILE A 517 -1.66 5.56 20.87
N TRP A 518 -2.15 6.74 21.21
CA TRP A 518 -3.05 7.53 20.36
C TRP A 518 -2.34 8.32 19.27
N ASN A 519 -1.05 8.65 19.45
CA ASN A 519 -0.33 9.49 18.51
C ASN A 519 0.31 8.65 17.39
N LEU A 520 -0.46 8.42 16.31
CA LEU A 520 0.06 7.72 15.12
C LEU A 520 1.17 8.49 14.40
N ASP A 521 1.16 9.82 14.46
CA ASP A 521 2.26 10.63 13.92
C ASP A 521 3.59 10.28 14.61
N GLY A 522 3.55 10.11 15.94
CA GLY A 522 4.69 9.63 16.73
C GLY A 522 5.15 8.22 16.34
N ILE A 523 4.24 7.32 15.95
CA ILE A 523 4.60 5.98 15.45
C ILE A 523 5.31 6.08 14.10
N ILE A 524 4.78 6.89 13.18
CA ILE A 524 5.37 7.11 11.85
C ILE A 524 6.75 7.76 11.99
N TRP A 525 6.88 8.76 12.86
CA TRP A 525 8.15 9.43 13.14
C TRP A 525 9.20 8.46 13.70
N ARG A 526 8.82 7.56 14.62
CA ARG A 526 9.73 6.51 15.12
C ARG A 526 10.14 5.54 14.02
N GLN A 527 9.22 5.14 13.14
CA GLN A 527 9.55 4.31 12.00
C GLN A 527 10.55 5.02 11.07
N LYS A 528 10.35 6.32 10.79
CA LYS A 528 11.31 7.13 10.01
C LYS A 528 12.68 7.18 10.68
N LEU A 529 12.76 7.50 11.97
CA LEU A 529 14.03 7.51 12.71
C LEU A 529 14.74 6.15 12.71
N ASN A 530 14.00 5.05 12.85
CA ASN A 530 14.59 3.72 12.84
C ASN A 530 15.04 3.33 11.42
N SER A 531 14.33 3.77 10.39
CA SER A 531 14.71 3.58 8.99
C SER A 531 16.01 4.33 8.63
N GLN A 532 16.34 5.42 9.33
CA GLN A 532 17.64 6.08 9.15
C GLN A 532 18.83 5.23 9.59
N LYS A 533 18.61 4.26 10.50
CA LYS A 533 19.67 3.40 11.02
C LYS A 533 19.94 2.19 10.13
N ILE A 534 18.93 1.73 9.40
CA ILE A 534 18.98 0.55 8.54
C ILE A 534 18.22 0.92 7.27
N GLY A 535 18.95 1.06 6.17
CA GLY A 535 18.42 1.56 4.91
C GLY A 535 17.36 0.65 4.29
N TYR A 536 16.35 1.24 3.66
CA TYR A 536 15.44 0.49 2.79
C TYR A 536 16.14 0.14 1.46
N PRO A 537 15.94 -1.05 0.87
CA PRO A 537 16.61 -1.41 -0.38
C PRO A 537 16.02 -0.66 -1.60
N ILE A 538 16.79 0.27 -2.20
CA ILE A 538 16.35 1.16 -3.30
C ILE A 538 16.04 0.40 -4.59
N ASP A 539 16.89 -0.58 -4.93
CA ASP A 539 16.87 -1.31 -6.20
C ASP A 539 16.21 -2.69 -6.04
N SER A 540 15.14 -2.72 -5.25
CA SER A 540 14.34 -3.92 -4.99
C SER A 540 13.00 -3.87 -5.77
N PRO A 541 12.34 -5.01 -5.99
CA PRO A 541 11.00 -5.04 -6.58
C PRO A 541 9.91 -4.45 -5.66
N PHE A 542 10.25 -4.15 -4.41
CA PHE A 542 9.30 -3.69 -3.40
C PHE A 542 9.09 -2.16 -3.49
N PRO A 543 7.83 -1.68 -3.45
CA PRO A 543 7.57 -0.25 -3.40
C PRO A 543 8.02 0.36 -2.08
N PHE A 544 8.40 1.63 -2.12
CA PHE A 544 8.68 2.39 -0.89
C PHE A 544 7.47 2.47 0.04
N PRO A 545 7.70 2.56 1.36
CA PRO A 545 6.66 2.78 2.36
C PRO A 545 5.67 3.89 1.97
N LEU A 546 4.41 3.76 2.39
CA LEU A 546 3.33 4.66 1.95
C LEU A 546 3.56 6.13 2.36
N TRP A 547 4.29 6.37 3.46
CA TRP A 547 4.66 7.71 3.93
C TRP A 547 5.84 8.33 3.17
N ALA A 548 6.57 7.55 2.37
CA ALA A 548 7.64 8.07 1.52
C ALA A 548 7.03 8.53 0.19
N ASN A 549 6.97 9.85 0.00
CA ASN A 549 6.34 10.47 -1.17
C ASN A 549 7.39 11.08 -2.12
N PHE A 550 7.68 10.36 -3.21
CA PHE A 550 8.61 10.80 -4.24
C PHE A 550 7.94 11.52 -5.43
N ASP A 551 6.61 11.71 -5.39
CA ASP A 551 5.81 12.26 -6.48
C ASP A 551 5.88 13.79 -6.58
N SER A 552 6.84 14.43 -5.87
CA SER A 552 6.90 15.88 -5.78
C SER A 552 7.28 16.56 -7.09
N VAL A 553 6.42 17.50 -7.48
CA VAL A 553 6.48 18.27 -8.74
C VAL A 553 7.24 19.58 -8.56
N ASP A 554 7.78 19.86 -7.36
CA ASP A 554 8.36 21.17 -7.11
C ASP A 554 9.73 21.34 -7.80
N LYS A 555 9.68 21.73 -9.08
CA LYS A 555 10.83 22.06 -9.91
C LYS A 555 11.63 23.25 -9.35
N LYS A 556 11.12 23.98 -8.35
CA LYS A 556 11.80 25.15 -7.76
C LYS A 556 12.80 24.76 -6.67
N ARG A 557 12.75 23.54 -6.12
CA ARG A 557 13.65 23.07 -5.06
C ARG A 557 14.53 21.92 -5.53
N ILE A 558 15.28 22.16 -6.60
CA ILE A 558 16.25 21.20 -7.12
C ILE A 558 17.58 21.45 -6.44
N ARG A 559 18.09 20.46 -5.71
CA ARG A 559 19.48 20.43 -5.28
C ARG A 559 20.35 19.92 -6.43
N ILE A 560 21.38 20.69 -6.73
CA ILE A 560 22.35 20.39 -7.78
C ILE A 560 23.61 19.86 -7.09
N PHE A 561 24.00 18.64 -7.40
CA PHE A 561 25.27 18.05 -7.03
C PHE A 561 26.16 18.03 -8.27
N LYS A 562 27.38 18.53 -8.15
CA LYS A 562 28.40 18.46 -9.22
C LYS A 562 29.43 17.42 -8.84
N ILE A 563 29.72 16.52 -9.77
CA ILE A 563 30.84 15.60 -9.62
C ILE A 563 32.02 16.22 -10.35
N ILE A 564 33.03 16.58 -9.57
CA ILE A 564 34.30 17.10 -10.06
C ILE A 564 35.18 15.87 -10.29
N GLU A 565 35.54 15.57 -11.54
CA GLU A 565 36.56 14.58 -11.82
C GLU A 565 37.91 15.11 -11.32
N GLN A 566 38.41 14.58 -10.21
CA GLN A 566 39.83 14.65 -9.90
C GLN A 566 40.53 13.40 -10.42
N VAL A 567 41.57 13.62 -11.21
CA VAL A 567 42.58 12.63 -11.60
C VAL A 567 43.31 12.19 -10.33
N ASP A 568 42.74 11.23 -9.61
CA ASP A 568 43.40 10.19 -8.79
C ASP A 568 42.38 9.56 -7.84
N THR A 569 41.69 8.52 -8.32
CA THR A 569 40.97 7.45 -7.59
C THR A 569 40.03 7.76 -6.39
N LYS A 570 39.72 9.03 -6.07
CA LYS A 570 38.76 9.41 -5.04
C LYS A 570 37.70 10.37 -5.59
N LEU A 571 36.46 9.87 -5.69
CA LEU A 571 35.27 10.71 -5.91
C LEU A 571 35.01 11.56 -4.65
N THR A 572 35.08 12.88 -4.79
CA THR A 572 34.63 13.85 -3.78
C THR A 572 33.30 14.46 -4.22
N VAL A 573 32.35 14.55 -3.28
CA VAL A 573 31.03 15.19 -3.50
C VAL A 573 31.03 16.51 -2.74
N GLU A 574 30.98 17.64 -3.44
CA GLU A 574 30.76 18.94 -2.80
C GLU A 574 29.26 19.17 -2.54
N LEU A 575 28.91 19.36 -1.27
CA LEU A 575 27.59 19.86 -0.88
C LEU A 575 27.56 21.38 -1.09
N PRO A 576 26.50 21.95 -1.68
CA PRO A 576 26.38 23.39 -1.76
C PRO A 576 26.28 23.99 -0.34
N LEU A 577 27.15 24.95 -0.07
CA LEU A 577 27.05 25.85 1.09
C LEU A 577 25.64 26.44 1.14
N LYS A 578 25.02 26.40 2.33
CA LYS A 578 23.72 27.02 2.62
C LYS A 578 23.68 28.43 2.02
N LEU A 579 22.74 28.68 1.12
CA LEU A 579 22.26 30.04 0.90
C LEU A 579 21.36 30.36 2.11
N THR A 580 21.83 31.31 2.91
CA THR A 580 21.15 31.91 4.08
C THR A 580 19.75 32.43 3.74
#